data_AF-A0A8J4LP23-F1
#
_entry.id   AF-A0A8J4LP23-F1
#
_cell.length_a   1.000
_cell.length_b   1.000
_cell.length_c   1.000
_cell.angle_alpha   90.00
_cell.angle_beta   90.00
_cell.angle_gamma   90.00
#
_symmetry.space_group_name_H-M   'P 1'
#
loop_
_entity.id
_entity.type
_entity.pdbx_description
1 polymer ?
#
loop_
_entity_poly.entity_id
_entity_poly.type
_entity_poly.pdbx_seq_one_letter_code
_entity_poly.pdbx_strand_id
1 'polypeptide(L)'
;PPPPLFGRCNTTHGLLPFTASPTYYRQTSLFFGMYVIEYCFIINSVPEDRILPSTCYKANDPLAKMELYANETLRSAVKGFYVKAAGSSSRTVLASWGPQGTNTLKVNLNWADEEANGSVVCVAIQKPYTMDDLCLGAPGQCIVSLFNRDIGDSCCPFFSTTSI
;
A
#
# COMPACT_ATOMS: atom_id res chain seq x y z
N PRO A 1 7.21 18.56 3.24
CA PRO A 1 5.89 18.51 3.92
C PRO A 1 5.33 17.08 3.84
N PRO A 2 4.82 16.50 4.94
CA PRO A 2 4.13 15.23 4.87
C PRO A 2 2.93 15.37 3.93
N PRO A 3 2.61 14.33 3.12
CA PRO A 3 1.46 14.36 2.22
C PRO A 3 0.17 14.87 2.89
N PRO A 4 -0.69 15.63 2.18
CA PRO A 4 -1.97 16.13 2.70
C PRO A 4 -2.91 15.03 3.22
N LEU A 5 -2.61 13.77 2.89
CA LEU A 5 -3.28 12.54 3.28
C LEU A 5 -3.43 12.32 4.79
N PHE A 6 -2.63 13.00 5.61
CA PHE A 6 -2.40 12.61 7.00
C PHE A 6 -3.17 13.44 8.04
N GLY A 7 -4.18 14.21 7.64
CA GLY A 7 -4.79 15.25 8.47
C GLY A 7 -5.36 14.84 9.84
N ARG A 8 -5.48 13.54 10.16
CA ARG A 8 -5.99 13.06 11.46
C ARG A 8 -5.35 11.79 12.01
N CYS A 9 -4.34 11.25 11.35
CA CYS A 9 -3.93 9.87 11.58
C CYS A 9 -2.50 9.77 12.12
N ASN A 10 -2.27 8.94 13.14
CA ASN A 10 -0.97 8.78 13.77
C ASN A 10 -0.03 7.95 12.89
N THR A 11 1.05 8.59 12.41
CA THR A 11 1.98 8.00 11.44
C THR A 11 3.18 7.28 12.05
N THR A 12 3.20 7.12 13.38
CA THR A 12 4.35 6.51 14.07
C THR A 12 4.50 5.04 13.67
N HIS A 13 5.74 4.65 13.33
CA HIS A 13 6.05 3.25 12.99
C HIS A 13 5.93 2.35 14.23
N GLY A 14 5.59 1.09 14.01
CA GLY A 14 5.42 0.12 15.10
C GLY A 14 4.10 0.25 15.87
N LEU A 15 3.20 1.15 15.47
CA LEU A 15 1.85 1.26 16.03
C LEU A 15 0.89 0.18 15.52
N LEU A 16 1.18 -0.39 14.35
CA LEU A 16 0.47 -1.51 13.75
C LEU A 16 1.44 -2.68 13.57
N PRO A 17 0.98 -3.94 13.61
CA PRO A 17 1.79 -5.12 13.37
C PRO A 17 2.16 -5.31 11.89
N PHE A 18 2.12 -4.26 11.06
CA PHE A 18 2.34 -4.36 9.62
C PHE A 18 3.37 -3.35 9.14
N THR A 19 4.21 -3.79 8.22
CA THR A 19 5.22 -2.94 7.55
C THR A 19 5.21 -3.19 6.06
N ALA A 20 5.47 -2.12 5.29
CA ALA A 20 5.76 -2.24 3.87
C ALA A 20 7.28 -2.26 3.65
N SER A 21 7.73 -3.01 2.65
CA SER A 21 9.13 -3.08 2.28
C SER A 21 9.69 -1.70 1.90
N PRO A 22 10.95 -1.40 2.27
CA PRO A 22 11.60 -0.14 1.90
C PRO A 22 11.88 -0.05 0.40
N THR A 23 11.72 -1.16 -0.34
CA THR A 23 11.86 -1.20 -1.78
C THR A 23 10.64 -1.84 -2.45
N TYR A 24 10.34 -1.41 -3.67
CA TYR A 24 9.44 -2.10 -4.59
C TYR A 24 10.22 -2.58 -5.81
N TYR A 25 9.76 -3.68 -6.40
CA TYR A 25 10.36 -4.23 -7.62
C TYR A 25 9.34 -4.25 -8.75
N ARG A 26 9.83 -4.24 -10.00
CA ARG A 26 8.99 -4.34 -11.19
C ARG A 26 8.87 -5.79 -11.67
N GLN A 27 7.71 -6.13 -12.22
CA GLN A 27 7.50 -7.38 -12.96
C GLN A 27 6.58 -7.16 -14.17
N THR A 28 6.67 -8.07 -15.13
CA THR A 28 5.75 -8.10 -16.26
C THR A 28 4.36 -8.48 -15.75
N SER A 29 3.32 -7.76 -16.21
CA SER A 29 1.96 -8.11 -15.80
C SER A 29 1.56 -9.48 -16.34
N LEU A 30 1.04 -10.32 -15.45
CA LEU A 30 0.47 -11.62 -15.79
C LEU A 30 -1.03 -11.55 -16.12
N PHE A 31 -1.71 -10.48 -15.67
CA PHE A 31 -3.17 -10.41 -15.66
C PHE A 31 -3.76 -9.21 -16.41
N PHE A 32 -3.01 -8.10 -16.54
CA PHE A 32 -3.51 -6.84 -17.13
C PHE A 32 -3.03 -6.61 -18.57
N GLY A 33 -2.33 -7.58 -19.15
CA GLY A 33 -1.87 -7.57 -20.54
C GLY A 33 -0.47 -6.99 -20.75
N MET A 34 0.05 -7.12 -21.98
CA MET A 34 1.46 -6.84 -22.32
C MET A 34 1.89 -5.36 -22.23
N TYR A 35 0.92 -4.44 -22.21
CA TYR A 35 1.16 -3.00 -22.09
C TYR A 35 1.09 -2.48 -20.66
N VAL A 36 1.12 -3.39 -19.68
CA VAL A 36 1.05 -3.06 -18.25
C VAL A 36 2.28 -3.61 -17.53
N ILE A 37 2.84 -2.79 -16.65
CA ILE A 37 3.92 -3.17 -15.73
C ILE A 37 3.35 -3.18 -14.31
N GLU A 38 3.72 -4.20 -13.55
CA GLU A 38 3.35 -4.33 -12.16
C GLU A 38 4.52 -3.92 -11.27
N TYR A 39 4.24 -3.11 -10.25
CA TYR A 39 5.22 -2.63 -9.28
C TYR A 39 4.81 -3.12 -7.89
N CYS A 40 5.62 -3.99 -7.32
CA CYS A 40 5.27 -4.86 -6.21
C CYS A 40 5.96 -4.45 -4.91
N PHE A 41 5.16 -4.33 -3.87
CA PHE A 41 5.56 -4.11 -2.48
C PHE A 41 5.40 -5.41 -1.71
N ILE A 42 6.32 -5.68 -0.81
CA ILE A 42 6.21 -6.79 0.14
C ILE A 42 5.66 -6.23 1.44
N ILE A 43 4.62 -6.85 1.98
CA ILE A 43 4.11 -6.53 3.31
C ILE A 43 4.60 -7.62 4.27
N ASN A 44 5.03 -7.20 5.47
CA ASN A 44 5.50 -8.10 6.52
C ASN A 44 4.76 -7.82 7.82
N SER A 45 4.55 -8.87 8.61
CA SER A 45 4.06 -8.73 9.98
C SER A 45 5.21 -8.39 10.92
N VAL A 46 4.93 -7.61 11.96
CA VAL A 46 5.86 -7.30 13.04
C VAL A 46 5.48 -8.13 14.26
N PRO A 47 6.42 -8.87 14.88
CA PRO A 47 6.18 -9.58 16.12
C PRO A 47 5.60 -8.69 17.23
N GLU A 48 4.70 -9.23 18.05
CA GLU A 48 3.97 -8.47 19.08
C GLU A 48 4.89 -7.77 20.09
N ASP A 49 6.05 -8.35 20.41
CA ASP A 49 7.04 -7.78 21.34
C ASP A 49 7.69 -6.49 20.84
N ARG A 50 7.55 -6.18 19.55
CA ARG A 50 8.08 -4.97 18.91
C ARG A 50 7.01 -3.92 18.59
N ILE A 51 5.75 -4.20 18.93
CA ILE A 51 4.64 -3.27 18.73
C ILE A 51 4.64 -2.26 19.88
N LEU A 52 4.56 -0.98 19.54
CA LEU A 52 4.47 0.09 20.53
C LEU A 52 3.09 0.06 21.21
N PRO A 53 3.03 0.12 22.55
CA PRO A 53 1.76 0.19 23.27
C PRO A 53 0.89 1.35 22.77
N SER A 54 -0.30 1.05 22.27
CA SER A 54 -1.22 2.05 21.73
C SER A 54 -2.64 1.52 21.62
N THR A 55 -3.60 2.41 21.36
CA THR A 55 -5.00 2.05 21.05
C THR A 55 -5.22 1.80 19.55
N CYS A 56 -4.16 1.90 18.75
CA CYS A 56 -4.18 1.77 17.30
C CYS A 56 -4.65 0.39 16.85
N TYR A 57 -4.12 -0.62 17.52
CA TYR A 57 -4.21 -2.02 17.18
C TYR A 57 -4.84 -2.80 18.34
N LYS A 58 -5.68 -3.77 18.01
CA LYS A 58 -6.14 -4.83 18.91
C LYS A 58 -5.73 -6.16 18.31
N ALA A 59 -5.43 -7.14 19.17
CA ALA A 59 -5.13 -8.50 18.74
C ALA A 59 -6.17 -9.01 17.73
N ASN A 60 -5.68 -9.55 16.60
CA ASN A 60 -6.48 -10.02 15.46
C ASN A 60 -7.13 -8.94 14.58
N ASP A 61 -6.79 -7.65 14.75
CA ASP A 61 -7.19 -6.65 13.76
C ASP A 61 -6.53 -6.97 12.41
N PRO A 62 -7.29 -7.06 11.30
CA PRO A 62 -6.72 -7.37 10.00
C PRO A 62 -5.93 -6.18 9.43
N LEU A 63 -5.06 -6.42 8.46
CA LEU A 63 -4.63 -5.39 7.52
C LEU A 63 -5.80 -5.10 6.56
N ALA A 64 -6.61 -4.10 6.90
CA ALA A 64 -7.78 -3.71 6.13
C ALA A 64 -7.42 -3.20 4.73
N LYS A 65 -6.47 -2.28 4.64
CA LYS A 65 -6.12 -1.63 3.36
C LYS A 65 -4.71 -1.06 3.32
N MET A 66 -4.28 -0.79 2.10
CA MET A 66 -3.07 -0.05 1.79
C MET A 66 -3.42 1.17 0.94
N GLU A 67 -2.85 2.32 1.27
CA GLU A 67 -3.00 3.55 0.50
C GLU A 67 -1.63 4.05 0.02
N LEU A 68 -1.55 4.59 -1.20
CA LEU A 68 -0.36 5.22 -1.76
C LEU A 68 -0.63 6.71 -2.01
N TYR A 69 0.38 7.53 -1.75
CA TYR A 69 0.36 8.93 -2.18
C TYR A 69 0.72 9.03 -3.66
N ALA A 70 -0.32 9.18 -4.48
CA ALA A 70 -0.24 8.98 -5.93
C ALA A 70 -0.91 10.11 -6.71
N ASN A 71 -0.30 10.46 -7.85
CA ASN A 71 -0.72 11.47 -8.79
C ASN A 71 -2.07 11.09 -9.39
N GLU A 72 -3.10 11.80 -8.93
CA GLU A 72 -4.47 11.54 -9.31
C GLU A 72 -4.74 11.77 -10.81
N THR A 73 -3.94 12.58 -11.47
CA THR A 73 -4.07 12.82 -12.92
C THR A 73 -3.80 11.54 -13.74
N LEU A 74 -3.10 10.57 -13.16
CA LEU A 74 -2.79 9.26 -13.77
C LEU A 74 -3.79 8.17 -13.37
N ARG A 75 -4.97 8.52 -12.84
CA ARG A 75 -6.07 7.59 -12.52
C ARG A 75 -6.34 6.55 -13.61
N SER A 76 -6.39 6.98 -14.86
CA SER A 76 -6.71 6.12 -16.02
C SER A 76 -5.57 5.17 -16.41
N ALA A 77 -4.33 5.48 -16.02
CA ALA A 77 -3.16 4.65 -16.25
C ALA A 77 -3.09 3.47 -15.27
N VAL A 78 -3.63 3.62 -14.06
CA VAL A 78 -3.71 2.54 -13.07
C VAL A 78 -4.83 1.57 -13.44
N LYS A 79 -4.47 0.34 -13.77
CA LYS A 79 -5.42 -0.72 -14.19
C LYS A 79 -6.00 -1.51 -13.02
N GLY A 80 -5.34 -1.44 -11.87
CA GLY A 80 -5.76 -2.12 -10.66
C GLY A 80 -4.56 -2.56 -9.85
N PHE A 81 -4.81 -3.57 -9.03
CA PHE A 81 -3.82 -4.22 -8.21
C PHE A 81 -3.81 -5.71 -8.48
N TYR A 82 -2.63 -6.30 -8.43
CA TYR A 82 -2.47 -7.72 -8.20
C TYR A 82 -2.08 -7.92 -6.75
N VAL A 83 -2.79 -8.77 -6.01
CA VAL A 83 -2.51 -9.00 -4.59
C VAL A 83 -2.38 -10.50 -4.33
N LYS A 84 -1.41 -10.88 -3.50
CA LYS A 84 -1.13 -12.26 -3.11
C LYS A 84 -0.87 -12.29 -1.60
N ALA A 85 -1.85 -12.75 -0.84
CA ALA A 85 -1.67 -13.06 0.58
C ALA A 85 -0.74 -14.26 0.76
N ALA A 86 -0.06 -14.33 1.90
CA ALA A 86 0.73 -15.49 2.28
C ALA A 86 -0.18 -16.70 2.50
N GLY A 87 0.20 -17.86 1.95
CA GLY A 87 -0.58 -19.09 2.09
C GLY A 87 -1.93 -19.13 1.34
N SER A 88 -2.29 -18.07 0.61
CA SER A 88 -3.58 -17.97 -0.10
C SER A 88 -3.40 -17.79 -1.61
N SER A 89 -4.51 -17.82 -2.35
CA SER A 89 -4.52 -17.57 -3.79
C SER A 89 -4.33 -16.08 -4.09
N SER A 90 -3.72 -15.78 -5.23
CA SER A 90 -3.65 -14.42 -5.71
C SER A 90 -4.95 -13.98 -6.38
N ARG A 91 -5.21 -12.67 -6.40
CA ARG A 91 -6.37 -12.07 -7.05
C ARG A 91 -6.03 -10.71 -7.62
N THR A 92 -6.79 -10.28 -8.62
CA THR A 92 -6.78 -8.90 -9.07
C THR A 92 -7.85 -8.09 -8.33
N VAL A 93 -7.54 -6.85 -8.03
CA VAL A 93 -8.43 -5.91 -7.32
C VAL A 93 -8.51 -4.63 -8.13
N LEU A 94 -9.71 -4.09 -8.29
CA LEU A 94 -9.86 -2.79 -8.93
C LEU A 94 -9.24 -1.69 -8.07
N ALA A 95 -8.56 -0.75 -8.71
CA ALA A 95 -8.02 0.39 -8.03
C ALA A 95 -9.16 1.29 -7.53
N SER A 96 -9.12 1.62 -6.24
CA SER A 96 -9.98 2.64 -5.65
C SER A 96 -9.16 3.89 -5.39
N TRP A 97 -9.80 5.04 -5.37
CA TRP A 97 -9.12 6.31 -5.15
C TRP A 97 -9.81 7.10 -4.05
N GLY A 98 -9.05 7.95 -3.37
CA GLY A 98 -9.60 8.91 -2.43
C GLY A 98 -10.49 9.97 -3.09
N PRO A 99 -11.10 10.84 -2.26
CA PRO A 99 -11.80 12.03 -2.74
C PRO A 99 -10.93 12.85 -3.70
N GLN A 100 -11.56 13.60 -4.60
CA GLN A 100 -10.82 14.42 -5.55
C GLN A 100 -9.91 15.42 -4.85
N GLY A 101 -8.66 15.51 -5.31
CA GLY A 101 -7.62 16.39 -4.76
C GLY A 101 -6.81 15.78 -3.62
N THR A 102 -7.12 14.58 -3.15
CA THR A 102 -6.37 13.94 -2.05
C THR A 102 -5.17 13.14 -2.53
N ASN A 103 -5.01 12.92 -3.85
CA ASN A 103 -3.89 12.16 -4.42
C ASN A 103 -3.69 10.79 -3.72
N THR A 104 -4.78 10.04 -3.56
CA THR A 104 -4.77 8.77 -2.84
C THR A 104 -5.19 7.63 -3.72
N LEU A 105 -4.30 6.69 -3.94
CA LEU A 105 -4.62 5.40 -4.54
C LEU A 105 -4.79 4.36 -3.41
N LYS A 106 -5.81 3.50 -3.51
CA LYS A 106 -6.24 2.62 -2.41
C LYS A 106 -6.50 1.20 -2.90
N VAL A 107 -6.17 0.22 -2.06
CA VAL A 107 -6.53 -1.19 -2.23
C VAL A 107 -7.00 -1.79 -0.90
N ASN A 108 -8.14 -2.48 -0.93
CA ASN A 108 -8.67 -3.20 0.21
C ASN A 108 -8.13 -4.64 0.22
N LEU A 109 -7.54 -5.02 1.34
CA LEU A 109 -6.79 -6.27 1.53
C LEU A 109 -7.58 -7.24 2.42
N ASN A 110 -7.96 -6.78 3.62
CA ASN A 110 -8.62 -7.55 4.68
C ASN A 110 -7.87 -8.84 5.05
N TRP A 111 -6.56 -8.74 5.22
CA TRP A 111 -5.69 -9.88 5.55
C TRP A 111 -5.54 -10.04 7.05
N ALA A 112 -5.61 -11.27 7.55
CA ALA A 112 -5.16 -11.58 8.91
C ALA A 112 -3.64 -11.39 9.06
N ASP A 113 -3.13 -11.39 10.28
CA ASP A 113 -1.69 -11.23 10.55
C ASP A 113 -0.84 -12.28 9.82
N GLU A 114 -1.29 -13.53 9.82
CA GLU A 114 -0.60 -14.64 9.16
C GLU A 114 -0.62 -14.50 7.63
N GLU A 115 -1.69 -13.94 7.08
CA GLU A 115 -1.84 -13.71 5.64
C GLU A 115 -1.02 -12.50 5.17
N ALA A 116 -0.83 -11.50 6.03
CA ALA A 116 -0.08 -10.31 5.72
C ALA A 116 1.43 -10.56 5.63
N ASN A 117 1.96 -11.51 6.41
CA ASN A 117 3.40 -11.75 6.50
C ASN A 117 4.00 -12.38 5.23
N GLY A 118 4.76 -11.61 4.46
CA GLY A 118 5.34 -12.05 3.19
C GLY A 118 4.36 -11.96 2.02
N SER A 119 3.25 -11.23 2.21
CA SER A 119 2.29 -10.95 1.14
C SER A 119 2.82 -9.92 0.16
N VAL A 120 2.26 -9.93 -1.04
CA VAL A 120 2.68 -9.04 -2.15
C VAL A 120 1.50 -8.23 -2.62
N VAL A 121 1.69 -6.92 -2.75
CA VAL A 121 0.74 -5.99 -3.37
C VAL A 121 1.43 -5.33 -4.55
N CYS A 122 0.92 -5.52 -5.76
CA CYS A 122 1.45 -4.90 -6.96
C CYS A 122 0.47 -3.90 -7.55
N VAL A 123 0.94 -2.70 -7.87
CA VAL A 123 0.18 -1.71 -8.64
C VAL A 123 0.40 -1.96 -10.12
N ALA A 124 -0.69 -2.12 -10.88
CA ALA A 124 -0.65 -2.35 -12.31
C ALA A 124 -0.78 -1.02 -13.06
N ILE A 125 0.28 -0.59 -13.74
CA ILE A 125 0.38 0.70 -14.43
C ILE A 125 0.56 0.49 -15.93
N GLN A 126 -0.27 1.16 -16.73
CA GLN A 126 -0.18 1.13 -18.18
C GLN A 126 1.00 1.98 -18.69
N LYS A 127 1.76 1.42 -19.63
CA LYS A 127 2.81 2.13 -20.37
C LYS A 127 2.26 3.33 -21.14
N PRO A 128 3.00 4.45 -21.28
CA PRO A 128 4.41 4.61 -20.91
C PRO A 128 4.66 5.02 -19.46
N TYR A 129 3.62 5.16 -18.64
CA TYR A 129 3.76 5.61 -17.26
C TYR A 129 4.43 4.57 -16.37
N THR A 130 5.13 5.07 -15.37
CA THR A 130 5.89 4.29 -14.39
C THR A 130 5.42 4.59 -12.97
N MET A 131 5.95 3.84 -12.01
CA MET A 131 5.71 4.14 -10.60
C MET A 131 6.25 5.52 -10.19
N ASP A 132 7.34 5.97 -10.80
CA ASP A 132 7.94 7.27 -10.50
C ASP A 132 7.08 8.43 -11.01
N ASP A 133 6.35 8.23 -12.11
CA ASP A 133 5.35 9.20 -12.60
C ASP A 133 4.11 9.24 -11.70
N LEU A 134 3.76 8.08 -11.14
CA LEU A 134 2.58 7.89 -10.30
C LEU A 134 2.81 8.39 -8.87
N CYS A 135 3.96 8.14 -8.25
CA CYS A 135 4.16 8.47 -6.84
C CYS A 135 4.56 9.94 -6.64
N LEU A 136 3.96 10.59 -5.64
CA LEU A 136 4.20 11.99 -5.32
C LEU A 136 5.20 12.18 -4.16
N GLY A 137 6.06 11.19 -3.91
CA GLY A 137 7.14 11.26 -2.91
C GLY A 137 8.33 12.10 -3.39
N ALA A 138 9.47 11.99 -2.70
CA ALA A 138 10.73 12.46 -3.26
C ALA A 138 11.05 11.68 -4.57
N PRO A 139 11.95 12.19 -5.45
CA PRO A 139 12.31 11.48 -6.67
C PRO A 139 12.68 10.01 -6.42
N GLY A 140 12.02 9.08 -7.12
CA GLY A 140 12.20 7.63 -6.96
C GLY A 140 11.64 7.05 -5.67
N GLN A 141 10.84 7.82 -4.91
CA GLN A 141 10.17 7.38 -3.69
C GLN A 141 8.65 7.34 -3.85
N CYS A 142 8.07 6.24 -3.36
CA CYS A 142 6.65 6.14 -3.12
C CYS A 142 6.35 6.15 -1.63
N ILE A 143 5.26 6.79 -1.24
CA ILE A 143 4.80 6.81 0.14
C ILE A 143 3.59 5.88 0.24
N VAL A 144 3.73 4.85 1.07
CA VAL A 144 2.72 3.81 1.30
C VAL A 144 2.24 3.92 2.74
N SER A 145 0.94 3.82 2.99
CA SER A 145 0.35 3.81 4.33
C SER A 145 -0.47 2.55 4.53
N LEU A 146 -0.34 1.93 5.70
CA LEU A 146 -1.06 0.73 6.07
C LEU A 146 -2.12 1.04 7.12
N PHE A 147 -3.27 0.39 7.01
CA PHE A 147 -4.40 0.62 7.91
C PHE A 147 -4.98 -0.72 8.34
N ASN A 148 -5.24 -0.85 9.63
CA ASN A 148 -5.90 -2.02 10.21
C ASN A 148 -7.44 -1.89 10.24
N ARG A 149 -7.97 -0.71 9.94
CA ARG A 149 -9.41 -0.41 9.92
C ARG A 149 -9.73 0.59 8.82
N ASP A 150 -10.94 0.53 8.28
CA ASP A 150 -11.41 1.48 7.26
C ASP A 150 -11.77 2.86 7.84
N ILE A 151 -12.00 2.95 9.15
CA ILE A 151 -12.44 4.16 9.85
C ILE A 151 -11.20 4.99 10.27
N GLY A 152 -11.06 6.17 9.66
CA GLY A 152 -9.81 6.91 9.51
C GLY A 152 -9.27 7.75 10.67
N ASP A 153 -9.49 7.37 11.94
CA ASP A 153 -9.12 8.24 13.08
C ASP A 153 -8.10 7.62 14.07
N SER A 154 -7.40 6.55 13.71
CA SER A 154 -6.44 5.94 14.64
C SER A 154 -5.00 6.07 14.15
N CYS A 155 -4.51 5.11 13.37
CA CYS A 155 -3.07 5.00 13.09
C CYS A 155 -2.82 4.48 11.68
N CYS A 156 -1.85 5.07 11.02
CA CYS A 156 -1.48 4.79 9.65
C CYS A 156 0.01 5.08 9.49
N PRO A 157 0.87 4.17 9.95
CA PRO A 157 2.28 4.27 9.67
C PRO A 157 2.47 4.38 8.16
N PHE A 158 3.24 5.39 7.74
CA PHE A 158 3.63 5.53 6.34
C PHE A 158 5.07 5.08 6.15
N PHE A 159 5.36 4.49 5.01
CA PHE A 159 6.65 3.95 4.63
C PHE A 159 7.08 4.62 3.34
N SER A 160 8.32 5.12 3.32
CA SER A 160 8.96 5.56 2.08
C SER A 160 9.63 4.37 1.42
N THR A 161 9.25 4.09 0.18
CA THR A 161 9.71 2.93 -0.57
C THR A 161 10.42 3.40 -1.84
N THR A 162 11.52 2.79 -2.23
CA THR A 162 12.23 3.12 -3.49
C THR A 162 12.24 1.97 -4.47
N SER A 163 12.51 2.21 -5.76
CA SER A 163 12.80 1.10 -6.67
C SER A 163 14.05 0.35 -6.22
N ILE A 164 14.04 -0.97 -6.35
CA ILE A 164 15.24 -1.82 -6.41
C ILE A 164 15.63 -2.12 -7.86
#